data_AF-A0A9D1FUC9-F1
#
_entry.id   AF-A0A9D1FUC9-F1
#
_cell.length_a   1.000
_cell.length_b   1.000
_cell.length_c   1.000
_cell.angle_alpha   90.00
_cell.angle_beta   90.00
_cell.angle_gamma   90.00
#
_symmetry.space_group_name_H-M   'P 1'
#
loop_
_entity.id
_entity.type
_entity.pdbx_description
1 polymer ?
#
loop_
_entity_poly.entity_id
_entity_poly.type
_entity_poly.pdbx_seq_one_letter_code
_entity_poly.pdbx_strand_id
1 'polypeptide(L)'
;MTALTSGTSTGVSLRAQLEKLNNFLVFFEEIDRFKIHYIEDLGKDSFSANPRKKSSKDSKEIVTEINTSFCIGTNHFFEDMTFANFSRCIPVNLRRGQFDLSNFEYHSKESLEKLSCFLPKILFYRDKILDLYREQYRIAQIHCDYSRICNNVAIGMTIWTVINDILKKEVINTENLVKNYLDYFEQYLNTELSYGDVFLSDVYSLFNKKELIHGRDFVITRGKYLRINLTKYCDIYNSIHENNKLNPAKIKLKLANDKRVISLKATDMKPIGKAIKIDISENETLLDILNRVTKTPEIEEVLNEINS
;
A
#
# COMPACT_ATOMS: atom_id res chain seq x y z
N MET A 1 -1.89 -4.61 31.26
CA MET A 1 -1.12 -3.58 30.53
C MET A 1 -0.20 -4.29 29.56
N THR A 2 -0.47 -4.22 28.26
CA THR A 2 0.49 -4.60 27.22
C THR A 2 1.67 -3.63 27.31
N ALA A 3 2.88 -4.14 27.52
CA ALA A 3 4.07 -3.30 27.48
C ALA A 3 4.22 -2.74 26.06
N LEU A 4 4.22 -1.42 25.94
CA LEU A 4 4.45 -0.73 24.66
C LEU A 4 5.87 -1.06 24.21
N THR A 5 5.99 -1.60 22.99
CA THR A 5 7.30 -1.90 22.41
C THR A 5 7.77 -0.72 21.60
N SER A 6 8.99 -0.25 21.83
CA SER A 6 9.55 0.83 21.02
C SER A 6 9.79 0.38 19.57
N GLY A 7 9.18 1.10 18.63
CA GLY A 7 9.30 0.92 17.18
C GLY A 7 10.68 1.27 16.63
N THR A 8 11.54 1.91 17.43
CA THR A 8 12.94 2.18 17.09
C THR A 8 13.86 0.97 17.30
N SER A 9 13.31 -0.21 17.62
CA SER A 9 14.05 -1.47 17.70
C SER A 9 14.48 -2.01 16.32
N THR A 10 15.31 -3.04 16.29
CA THR A 10 15.66 -3.73 15.02
C THR A 10 14.48 -4.58 14.53
N GLY A 11 14.38 -4.84 13.21
CA GLY A 11 13.33 -5.71 12.67
C GLY A 11 13.29 -7.11 13.32
N VAL A 12 14.46 -7.66 13.67
CA VAL A 12 14.59 -8.93 14.41
C VAL A 12 13.95 -8.82 15.80
N SER A 13 14.19 -7.73 16.52
CA SER A 13 13.62 -7.48 17.84
C SER A 13 12.10 -7.29 17.79
N LEU A 14 11.59 -6.54 16.79
CA LEU A 14 10.15 -6.34 16.60
C LEU A 14 9.45 -7.67 16.31
N ARG A 15 10.01 -8.47 15.40
CA ARG A 15 9.52 -9.81 15.09
C ARG A 15 9.52 -10.72 16.32
N ALA A 16 10.58 -10.69 17.12
CA ALA A 16 10.66 -11.50 18.34
C ALA A 16 9.55 -11.17 19.35
N GLN A 17 9.05 -9.93 19.36
CA GLN A 17 7.87 -9.60 20.18
C GLN A 17 6.59 -10.22 19.62
N LEU A 18 6.42 -10.25 18.30
CA LEU A 18 5.28 -10.96 17.68
C LEU A 18 5.29 -12.45 18.00
N GLU A 19 6.47 -13.08 17.97
CA GLU A 19 6.66 -14.49 18.33
C GLU A 19 6.35 -14.72 19.83
N LYS A 20 6.84 -13.82 20.70
CA LYS A 20 6.66 -13.93 22.16
C LYS A 20 5.21 -13.73 22.60
N LEU A 21 4.52 -12.77 21.99
CA LEU A 21 3.14 -12.40 22.33
C LEU A 21 2.15 -13.00 21.33
N ASN A 22 2.33 -14.28 21.03
CA ASN A 22 1.48 -14.97 20.08
C ASN A 22 0.01 -14.96 20.53
N ASN A 23 -0.94 -14.74 19.60
CA ASN A 23 -2.37 -14.50 19.87
C ASN A 23 -2.71 -13.22 20.68
N PHE A 24 -1.75 -12.39 21.04
CA PHE A 24 -1.98 -11.13 21.75
C PHE A 24 -1.47 -9.94 20.93
N LEU A 25 -2.33 -8.93 20.76
CA LEU A 25 -2.01 -7.72 20.00
C LEU A 25 -0.72 -7.05 20.53
N VAL A 26 0.22 -6.79 19.63
CA VAL A 26 1.48 -6.10 19.95
C VAL A 26 1.39 -4.65 19.50
N PHE A 27 1.80 -3.72 20.36
CA PHE A 27 1.83 -2.29 20.06
C PHE A 27 3.28 -1.84 19.87
N PHE A 28 3.56 -1.28 18.70
CA PHE A 28 4.83 -0.65 18.36
C PHE A 28 4.65 0.87 18.32
N GLU A 29 5.32 1.61 19.19
CA GLU A 29 5.23 3.07 19.23
C GLU A 29 6.39 3.75 18.52
N GLU A 30 6.11 4.86 17.85
CA GLU A 30 7.10 5.73 17.21
C GLU A 30 8.02 5.00 16.22
N ILE A 31 7.43 4.29 15.25
CA ILE A 31 8.23 3.81 14.11
C ILE A 31 8.72 5.02 13.30
N ASP A 32 10.04 5.14 13.21
CA ASP A 32 10.75 6.11 12.37
C ASP A 32 10.53 5.81 10.87
N ARG A 33 10.54 6.85 10.03
CA ARG A 33 10.43 6.79 8.57
C ARG A 33 11.39 5.76 7.96
N PHE A 34 12.63 5.69 8.46
CA PHE A 34 13.63 4.74 7.92
C PHE A 34 13.32 3.28 8.22
N LYS A 35 12.40 3.01 9.15
CA LYS A 35 12.01 1.66 9.59
C LYS A 35 10.66 1.21 9.05
N ILE A 36 9.99 2.04 8.25
CA ILE A 36 8.72 1.72 7.59
C ILE A 36 8.81 0.44 6.74
N HIS A 37 9.97 0.16 6.13
CA HIS A 37 10.15 -1.04 5.31
C HIS A 37 9.94 -2.35 6.10
N TYR A 38 10.17 -2.36 7.42
CA TYR A 38 9.90 -3.53 8.25
C TYR A 38 8.40 -3.86 8.37
N ILE A 39 7.52 -2.89 8.14
CA ILE A 39 6.06 -3.08 8.25
C ILE A 39 5.57 -4.10 7.23
N GLU A 40 6.15 -4.11 6.03
CA GLU A 40 5.81 -5.10 5.01
C GLU A 40 6.13 -6.51 5.49
N ASP A 41 7.32 -6.71 6.07
CA ASP A 41 7.77 -8.00 6.54
C ASP A 41 6.97 -8.46 7.78
N LEU A 42 6.73 -7.55 8.73
CA LEU A 42 5.89 -7.82 9.89
C LEU A 42 4.45 -8.14 9.48
N GLY A 43 3.90 -7.40 8.51
CA GLY A 43 2.58 -7.64 7.93
C GLY A 43 2.49 -9.00 7.23
N LYS A 44 3.53 -9.39 6.47
CA LYS A 44 3.62 -10.72 5.87
C LYS A 44 3.68 -11.80 6.94
N ASP A 45 4.58 -11.68 7.91
CA ASP A 45 4.75 -12.66 8.98
C ASP A 45 3.45 -12.88 9.76
N SER A 46 2.74 -11.79 10.08
CA SER A 46 1.46 -11.82 10.81
C SER A 46 0.30 -12.38 9.97
N PHE A 47 0.23 -12.03 8.69
CA PHE A 47 -0.85 -12.47 7.79
C PHE A 47 -0.71 -13.93 7.35
N SER A 48 0.52 -14.37 7.10
CA SER A 48 0.79 -15.68 6.52
C SER A 48 1.04 -16.76 7.58
N ALA A 49 1.19 -16.38 8.85
CA ALA A 49 1.59 -17.27 9.94
C ALA A 49 2.80 -18.16 9.59
N ASN A 50 3.67 -17.69 8.68
CA ASN A 50 4.65 -18.55 8.04
C ASN A 50 5.66 -19.07 9.07
N PRO A 51 5.72 -20.40 9.31
CA PRO A 51 6.68 -20.97 10.23
C PRO A 51 8.11 -20.70 9.72
N ARG A 52 8.94 -20.01 10.50
CA ARG A 52 10.36 -19.85 10.17
C ARG A 52 11.22 -20.69 11.08
N LYS A 53 12.18 -21.38 10.47
CA LYS A 53 13.21 -22.16 11.17
C LYS A 53 14.24 -21.21 11.79
N LYS A 54 14.42 -21.27 13.10
CA LYS A 54 15.60 -20.74 13.77
C LYS A 54 16.57 -21.88 14.06
N SER A 55 17.78 -21.77 13.52
CA SER A 55 18.90 -22.63 13.89
C SER A 55 19.38 -22.20 15.28
N SER A 56 19.16 -23.01 16.30
CA SER A 56 19.75 -22.78 17.62
C SER A 56 21.20 -23.30 17.66
N LYS A 57 22.05 -22.73 18.52
CA LYS A 57 23.42 -23.22 18.75
C LYS A 57 23.47 -24.69 19.18
N ASP A 58 22.36 -25.21 19.70
CA ASP A 58 22.22 -26.59 20.18
C ASP A 58 21.68 -27.56 19.11
N SER A 59 21.69 -27.16 17.83
CA SER A 59 21.20 -27.96 16.68
C SER A 59 19.72 -28.35 16.76
N LYS A 60 18.95 -27.80 17.71
CA LYS A 60 17.50 -27.97 17.76
C LYS A 60 16.86 -26.93 16.85
N GLU A 61 16.18 -27.40 15.81
CA GLU A 61 15.31 -26.58 14.98
C GLU A 61 14.09 -26.17 15.80
N ILE A 62 13.95 -24.87 16.08
CA ILE A 62 12.74 -24.32 16.66
C ILE A 62 11.97 -23.66 15.52
N VAL A 63 10.78 -24.20 15.23
CA VAL A 63 9.81 -23.60 14.33
C VAL A 63 8.91 -22.70 15.17
N THR A 64 8.96 -21.40 14.92
CA THR A 64 8.07 -20.43 15.56
C THR A 64 7.04 -19.93 14.56
N GLU A 65 5.76 -20.13 14.87
CA GLU A 65 4.61 -19.57 14.17
C GLU A 65 4.23 -18.22 14.77
N ILE A 66 3.87 -17.26 13.92
CA ILE A 66 3.40 -15.93 14.33
C ILE A 66 1.91 -15.84 14.01
N ASN A 67 1.06 -16.00 15.02
CA ASN A 67 -0.39 -15.93 14.96
C ASN A 67 -0.88 -14.71 15.76
N THR A 68 -0.30 -13.54 15.51
CA THR A 68 -0.69 -12.32 16.20
C THR A 68 -0.87 -11.16 15.23
N SER A 69 -1.61 -10.15 15.69
CA SER A 69 -1.73 -8.85 15.01
C SER A 69 -0.83 -7.82 15.69
N PHE A 70 -0.53 -6.73 14.99
CA PHE A 70 0.18 -5.60 15.57
C PHE A 70 -0.49 -4.27 15.22
N CYS A 71 -0.24 -3.28 16.06
CA CYS A 71 -0.60 -1.89 15.83
C CYS A 71 0.66 -1.04 15.88
N ILE A 72 0.79 -0.09 14.95
CA ILE A 72 1.93 0.82 14.88
C ILE A 72 1.43 2.25 15.03
N GLY A 73 2.04 2.98 15.96
CA GLY A 73 1.97 4.43 16.02
C GLY A 73 3.16 5.05 15.28
N THR A 74 2.91 6.04 14.41
CA THR A 74 3.96 6.86 13.79
C THR A 74 3.43 8.26 13.47
N ASN A 75 4.34 9.25 13.52
CA ASN A 75 4.08 10.61 13.04
C ASN A 75 4.48 10.80 11.58
N HIS A 76 5.00 9.75 10.93
CA HIS A 76 5.44 9.80 9.54
C HIS A 76 4.39 9.22 8.61
N PHE A 77 4.24 9.86 7.44
CA PHE A 77 3.39 9.33 6.39
C PHE A 77 4.07 8.12 5.73
N PHE A 78 3.28 7.11 5.37
CA PHE A 78 3.77 5.93 4.68
C PHE A 78 3.86 6.16 3.17
N GLU A 79 4.89 6.89 2.75
CA GLU A 79 5.09 7.31 1.35
C GLU A 79 5.32 6.15 0.35
N ASP A 80 5.76 4.98 0.84
CA ASP A 80 6.14 3.81 0.01
C ASP A 80 5.31 2.54 0.31
N MET A 81 4.06 2.67 0.80
CA MET A 81 3.20 1.48 0.98
C MET A 81 2.82 0.85 -0.35
N THR A 82 3.13 -0.44 -0.51
CA THR A 82 2.66 -1.22 -1.68
C THR A 82 1.22 -1.70 -1.46
N PHE A 83 0.50 -2.06 -2.53
CA PHE A 83 -0.78 -2.77 -2.42
C PHE A 83 -0.68 -4.02 -1.52
N ALA A 84 0.46 -4.70 -1.55
CA ALA A 84 0.72 -5.85 -0.70
C ALA A 84 0.72 -5.47 0.80
N ASN A 85 1.16 -4.26 1.16
CA ASN A 85 1.07 -3.71 2.51
C ASN A 85 -0.37 -3.33 2.86
N PHE A 86 -1.07 -2.57 2.01
CA PHE A 86 -2.48 -2.18 2.24
C PHE A 86 -3.40 -3.39 2.36
N SER A 87 -3.10 -4.46 1.64
CA SER A 87 -3.86 -5.70 1.72
C SER A 87 -3.60 -6.51 2.99
N ARG A 88 -2.68 -6.10 3.86
CA ARG A 88 -2.31 -6.78 5.12
C ARG A 88 -2.33 -5.86 6.34
N CYS A 89 -2.26 -4.55 6.12
CA CYS A 89 -2.23 -3.51 7.13
C CYS A 89 -3.27 -2.46 6.76
N ILE A 90 -4.01 -2.01 7.77
CA ILE A 90 -4.98 -0.92 7.62
C ILE A 90 -4.29 0.35 8.14
N PRO A 91 -3.84 1.26 7.26
CA PRO A 91 -3.39 2.56 7.74
C PRO A 91 -4.59 3.31 8.28
N VAL A 92 -4.37 4.15 9.30
CA VAL A 92 -5.40 5.07 9.78
C VAL A 92 -4.71 6.40 10.02
N ASN A 93 -5.11 7.43 9.27
CA ASN A 93 -4.60 8.78 9.48
C ASN A 93 -5.54 9.54 10.42
N LEU A 94 -5.06 9.82 11.63
CA LEU A 94 -5.82 10.54 12.65
C LEU A 94 -5.12 11.85 13.00
N ARG A 95 -5.86 12.96 12.97
CA ARG A 95 -5.38 14.24 13.48
C ARG A 95 -5.40 14.22 15.01
N ARG A 96 -4.44 14.93 15.62
CA ARG A 96 -4.40 15.11 17.08
C ARG A 96 -5.73 15.70 17.57
N GLY A 97 -6.34 15.05 18.56
CA GLY A 97 -7.64 15.46 19.13
C GLY A 97 -8.88 14.90 18.43
N GLN A 98 -8.75 14.15 17.33
CA GLN A 98 -9.90 13.44 16.73
C GLN A 98 -10.34 12.23 17.56
N PHE A 99 -9.48 11.73 18.45
CA PHE A 99 -9.80 10.64 19.35
C PHE A 99 -10.38 11.20 20.65
N ASP A 100 -11.67 11.55 20.62
CA ASP A 100 -12.41 11.92 21.82
C ASP A 100 -13.08 10.68 22.43
N LEU A 101 -12.50 10.20 23.52
CA LEU A 101 -13.00 9.04 24.27
C LEU A 101 -13.95 9.44 25.41
N SER A 102 -14.27 10.72 25.58
CA SER A 102 -15.13 11.20 26.67
C SER A 102 -16.51 10.54 26.66
N ASN A 103 -17.03 10.22 25.47
CA ASN A 103 -18.30 9.53 25.27
C ASN A 103 -18.17 7.99 25.25
N PHE A 104 -16.95 7.45 25.34
CA PHE A 104 -16.75 6.01 25.37
C PHE A 104 -16.87 5.49 26.80
N GLU A 105 -17.90 4.68 27.05
CA GLU A 105 -18.28 4.17 28.38
C GLU A 105 -17.13 3.45 29.11
N TYR A 106 -16.15 2.94 28.37
CA TYR A 106 -15.05 2.12 28.91
C TYR A 106 -13.67 2.81 28.95
N HIS A 107 -13.61 4.14 29.06
CA HIS A 107 -12.33 4.87 29.08
C HIS A 107 -11.60 4.88 30.44
N SER A 108 -12.28 4.51 31.55
CA SER A 108 -11.66 4.47 32.88
C SER A 108 -10.84 3.19 33.12
N LYS A 109 -9.82 3.25 33.98
CA LYS A 109 -8.94 2.10 34.30
C LYS A 109 -9.73 0.87 34.79
N GLU A 110 -10.72 1.09 35.65
CA GLU A 110 -11.60 0.03 36.17
C GLU A 110 -12.43 -0.62 35.05
N SER A 111 -12.93 0.20 34.11
CA SER A 111 -13.70 -0.29 32.96
C SER A 111 -12.84 -1.03 31.95
N LEU A 112 -11.57 -0.61 31.78
CA LEU A 112 -10.57 -1.32 30.98
C LEU A 112 -10.22 -2.70 31.56
N GLU A 113 -10.14 -2.81 32.89
CA GLU A 113 -9.95 -4.11 33.55
C GLU A 113 -11.14 -5.04 33.29
N LYS A 114 -12.38 -4.53 33.34
CA LYS A 114 -13.58 -5.30 32.96
C LYS A 114 -13.56 -5.72 31.47
N LEU A 115 -13.05 -4.86 30.59
CA LEU A 115 -12.80 -5.17 29.17
C LEU A 115 -11.74 -6.26 28.98
N SER A 116 -10.70 -6.32 29.82
CA SER A 116 -9.69 -7.38 29.71
C SER A 116 -10.27 -8.79 29.99
N CYS A 117 -11.43 -8.87 30.65
CA CYS A 117 -12.21 -10.10 30.80
C CYS A 117 -13.01 -10.51 29.55
N PHE A 118 -12.99 -9.74 28.45
CA PHE A 118 -13.66 -10.09 27.19
C PHE A 118 -12.96 -11.20 26.42
N LEU A 119 -11.63 -11.22 26.42
CA LEU A 119 -10.83 -12.18 25.66
C LEU A 119 -11.24 -13.64 25.95
N PRO A 120 -11.38 -14.06 27.23
CA PRO A 120 -11.90 -15.38 27.55
C PRO A 120 -13.33 -15.62 27.04
N LYS A 121 -14.18 -14.60 27.01
CA LYS A 121 -15.56 -14.74 26.51
C LYS A 121 -15.62 -14.96 24.99
N ILE A 122 -14.73 -14.33 24.24
CA ILE A 122 -14.60 -14.54 22.79
C ILE A 122 -14.25 -16.01 22.48
N LEU A 123 -13.48 -16.68 23.35
CA LEU A 123 -13.14 -18.09 23.17
C LEU A 123 -14.37 -19.02 23.18
N PHE A 124 -15.48 -18.65 23.84
CA PHE A 124 -16.73 -19.42 23.78
C PHE A 124 -17.42 -19.39 22.42
N TYR A 125 -17.01 -18.49 21.53
CA TYR A 125 -17.55 -18.40 20.17
C TYR A 125 -16.72 -19.19 19.16
N ARG A 126 -15.65 -19.87 19.57
CA ARG A 126 -14.67 -20.52 18.69
C ARG A 126 -15.32 -21.43 17.63
N ASP A 127 -16.33 -22.19 18.04
CA ASP A 127 -17.12 -23.09 17.18
C ASP A 127 -17.99 -22.33 16.16
N LYS A 128 -18.39 -21.10 16.48
CA LYS A 128 -19.26 -20.24 15.65
C LYS A 128 -18.51 -19.22 14.80
N ILE A 129 -17.23 -18.94 15.09
CA ILE A 129 -16.44 -17.91 14.40
C ILE A 129 -16.46 -18.10 12.89
N LEU A 130 -16.32 -19.34 12.41
CA LEU A 130 -16.24 -19.60 10.97
C LEU A 130 -17.55 -19.25 10.25
N ASP A 131 -18.69 -19.56 10.87
CA ASP A 131 -20.00 -19.27 10.28
C ASP A 131 -20.32 -17.78 10.33
N LEU A 132 -20.01 -17.11 11.45
CA LEU A 132 -20.09 -15.66 11.54
C LEU A 132 -19.21 -14.99 10.49
N TYR A 133 -17.98 -15.47 10.30
CA TYR A 133 -17.07 -14.97 9.28
C TYR A 133 -17.63 -15.13 7.86
N ARG A 134 -18.17 -16.29 7.52
CA ARG A 134 -18.76 -16.54 6.20
C ARG A 134 -19.90 -15.58 5.91
N GLU A 135 -20.74 -15.31 6.90
CA GLU A 135 -21.83 -14.34 6.77
C GLU A 135 -21.30 -12.92 6.57
N GLN A 136 -20.38 -12.46 7.42
CA GLN A 136 -19.79 -11.12 7.27
C GLN A 136 -19.02 -10.97 5.94
N TYR A 137 -18.37 -12.03 5.47
CA TYR A 137 -17.72 -12.05 4.15
C TYR A 137 -18.73 -11.90 3.02
N ARG A 138 -19.87 -12.59 3.09
CA ARG A 138 -20.96 -12.46 2.11
C ARG A 138 -21.50 -11.03 2.05
N ILE A 139 -21.68 -10.39 3.21
CA ILE A 139 -22.08 -8.99 3.32
C ILE A 139 -21.02 -8.08 2.68
N ALA A 140 -19.75 -8.30 2.96
CA ALA A 140 -18.66 -7.51 2.35
C ALA A 140 -18.61 -7.63 0.82
N GLN A 141 -18.89 -8.82 0.28
CA GLN A 141 -18.93 -9.05 -1.18
C GLN A 141 -20.04 -8.28 -1.90
N ILE A 142 -21.09 -7.82 -1.21
CA ILE A 142 -22.11 -6.96 -1.81
C ILE A 142 -21.52 -5.59 -2.18
N HIS A 143 -20.48 -5.16 -1.45
CA HIS A 143 -19.91 -3.83 -1.56
C HIS A 143 -18.52 -3.80 -2.22
N CYS A 144 -17.86 -4.94 -2.41
CA CYS A 144 -16.52 -5.00 -2.99
C CYS A 144 -16.26 -6.32 -3.73
N ASP A 145 -15.69 -6.24 -4.93
CA ASP A 145 -15.34 -7.41 -5.75
C ASP A 145 -13.95 -7.98 -5.42
N TYR A 146 -13.12 -7.24 -4.67
CA TYR A 146 -11.76 -7.68 -4.33
C TYR A 146 -11.77 -8.63 -3.13
N SER A 147 -11.73 -9.94 -3.41
CA SER A 147 -11.76 -11.01 -2.40
C SER A 147 -10.80 -10.79 -1.21
N ARG A 148 -9.59 -10.29 -1.46
CA ARG A 148 -8.61 -10.02 -0.39
C ARG A 148 -9.05 -8.90 0.54
N ILE A 149 -9.70 -7.86 0.02
CA ILE A 149 -10.24 -6.74 0.80
C ILE A 149 -11.45 -7.23 1.60
N CYS A 150 -12.34 -8.00 0.96
CA CYS A 150 -13.49 -8.62 1.61
C CYS A 150 -13.06 -9.51 2.79
N ASN A 151 -11.99 -10.30 2.64
CA ASN A 151 -11.47 -11.13 3.73
C ASN A 151 -11.06 -10.26 4.94
N ASN A 152 -10.32 -9.17 4.71
CA ASN A 152 -9.81 -8.33 5.79
C ASN A 152 -10.93 -7.63 6.57
N VAL A 153 -11.88 -7.03 5.86
CA VAL A 153 -12.99 -6.33 6.51
C VAL A 153 -13.91 -7.32 7.24
N ALA A 154 -14.15 -8.50 6.65
CA ALA A 154 -14.98 -9.53 7.26
C ALA A 154 -14.40 -10.04 8.58
N ILE A 155 -13.07 -10.16 8.72
CA ILE A 155 -12.42 -10.51 9.99
C ILE A 155 -12.78 -9.48 11.07
N GLY A 156 -12.65 -8.18 10.76
CA GLY A 156 -13.00 -7.10 11.68
C GLY A 156 -14.49 -7.09 12.05
N MET A 157 -15.37 -7.22 11.05
CA MET A 157 -16.82 -7.31 11.25
C MET A 157 -17.21 -8.52 12.12
N THR A 158 -16.52 -9.66 11.96
CA THR A 158 -16.77 -10.87 12.76
C THR A 158 -16.48 -10.63 14.23
N ILE A 159 -15.35 -9.99 14.54
CA ILE A 159 -14.98 -9.64 15.91
C ILE A 159 -16.02 -8.71 16.53
N TRP A 160 -16.45 -7.67 15.80
CA TRP A 160 -17.47 -6.75 16.29
C TRP A 160 -18.84 -7.41 16.47
N THR A 161 -19.21 -8.35 15.61
CA THR A 161 -20.42 -9.15 15.76
C THR A 161 -20.40 -9.94 17.07
N VAL A 162 -19.27 -10.59 17.38
CA VAL A 162 -19.08 -11.31 18.65
C VAL A 162 -19.14 -10.36 19.84
N ILE A 163 -18.48 -9.20 19.76
CA ILE A 163 -18.50 -8.20 20.83
C ILE A 163 -19.93 -7.69 21.09
N ASN A 164 -20.68 -7.36 20.05
CA ASN A 164 -22.08 -6.94 20.15
C ASN A 164 -22.94 -8.01 20.83
N ASP A 165 -22.75 -9.29 20.48
CA ASP A 165 -23.51 -10.38 21.09
C ASP A 165 -23.12 -10.63 22.55
N ILE A 166 -21.83 -10.53 22.91
CA ILE A 166 -21.38 -10.61 24.31
C ILE A 166 -21.98 -9.47 25.13
N LEU A 167 -22.02 -8.26 24.58
CA LEU A 167 -22.57 -7.08 25.25
C LEU A 167 -24.10 -7.02 25.23
N LYS A 168 -24.75 -7.86 24.40
CA LYS A 168 -26.19 -7.81 24.12
C LYS A 168 -26.66 -6.40 23.70
N LYS A 169 -25.80 -5.69 22.97
CA LYS A 169 -25.98 -4.32 22.51
C LYS A 169 -25.21 -4.13 21.21
N GLU A 170 -25.84 -3.48 20.23
CA GLU A 170 -25.13 -3.04 19.02
C GLU A 170 -24.27 -1.82 19.37
N VAL A 171 -22.99 -2.06 19.66
CA VAL A 171 -22.01 -0.99 19.89
C VAL A 171 -21.49 -0.48 18.55
N ILE A 172 -21.31 -1.37 17.58
CA ILE A 172 -20.92 -1.03 16.21
C ILE A 172 -21.83 -1.76 15.23
N ASN A 173 -22.43 -1.01 14.31
CA ASN A 173 -23.16 -1.58 13.18
C ASN A 173 -22.15 -2.07 12.12
N THR A 174 -22.12 -3.37 11.85
CA THR A 174 -21.10 -3.99 10.98
C THR A 174 -21.32 -3.69 9.50
N GLU A 175 -22.55 -3.42 9.06
CA GLU A 175 -22.83 -2.97 7.68
C GLU A 175 -22.29 -1.56 7.42
N ASN A 176 -22.44 -0.65 8.38
CA ASN A 176 -21.82 0.68 8.29
C ASN A 176 -20.29 0.59 8.38
N LEU A 177 -19.76 -0.36 9.18
CA LEU A 177 -18.32 -0.59 9.23
C LEU A 177 -17.75 -0.96 7.86
N VAL A 178 -18.41 -1.86 7.11
CA VAL A 178 -17.91 -2.22 5.78
C VAL A 178 -17.96 -1.06 4.79
N LYS A 179 -19.02 -0.26 4.80
CA LYS A 179 -19.10 0.96 3.97
C LYS A 179 -17.98 1.93 4.32
N ASN A 180 -17.82 2.27 5.60
CA ASN A 180 -16.77 3.18 6.05
C ASN A 180 -15.36 2.68 5.73
N TYR A 181 -15.14 1.37 5.90
CA TYR A 181 -13.87 0.73 5.55
C TYR A 181 -13.62 0.82 4.05
N LEU A 182 -14.62 0.49 3.23
CA LEU A 182 -14.50 0.53 1.79
C LEU A 182 -14.36 1.96 1.28
N ASP A 183 -15.08 2.95 1.79
CA ASP A 183 -14.91 4.37 1.42
C ASP A 183 -13.49 4.85 1.74
N TYR A 184 -12.96 4.48 2.91
CA TYR A 184 -11.58 4.75 3.29
C TYR A 184 -10.59 4.05 2.35
N PHE A 185 -10.81 2.77 2.05
CA PHE A 185 -9.96 1.99 1.14
C PHE A 185 -10.09 2.39 -0.33
N GLU A 186 -11.25 2.88 -0.75
CA GLU A 186 -11.53 3.35 -2.10
C GLU A 186 -10.72 4.61 -2.35
N GLN A 187 -10.56 5.48 -1.35
CA GLN A 187 -9.59 6.58 -1.44
C GLN A 187 -8.16 6.08 -1.66
N TYR A 188 -7.77 4.89 -1.18
CA TYR A 188 -6.46 4.28 -1.46
C TYR A 188 -6.41 3.55 -2.81
N LEU A 189 -7.50 2.91 -3.24
CA LEU A 189 -7.66 2.36 -4.59
C LEU A 189 -7.74 3.46 -5.65
N ASN A 190 -8.22 4.65 -5.29
CA ASN A 190 -8.34 5.84 -6.13
C ASN A 190 -7.13 6.78 -5.99
N THR A 191 -6.35 6.70 -4.89
CA THR A 191 -5.01 7.30 -4.78
C THR A 191 -3.90 6.38 -5.29
N GLU A 192 -4.23 5.13 -5.66
CA GLU A 192 -3.86 4.64 -7.00
C GLU A 192 -4.59 5.46 -8.09
N LEU A 193 -4.39 6.80 -8.10
CA LEU A 193 -3.92 7.44 -9.32
C LEU A 193 -2.82 6.51 -9.75
N SER A 194 -2.99 5.78 -10.84
CA SER A 194 -2.01 4.78 -11.25
C SER A 194 -0.64 5.42 -11.05
N TYR A 195 0.35 4.74 -10.48
CA TYR A 195 1.69 5.33 -10.49
C TYR A 195 2.08 5.76 -11.92
N GLY A 196 1.47 5.14 -12.94
CA GLY A 196 1.40 5.66 -14.30
C GLY A 196 0.82 7.08 -14.43
N ASP A 197 -0.32 7.45 -13.86
CA ASP A 197 -0.83 8.83 -13.89
C ASP A 197 0.13 9.84 -13.26
N VAL A 198 0.70 9.51 -12.10
CA VAL A 198 1.72 10.36 -11.44
C VAL A 198 2.95 10.47 -12.34
N PHE A 199 3.45 9.34 -12.83
CA PHE A 199 4.60 9.27 -13.74
C PHE A 199 4.35 10.04 -15.05
N LEU A 200 3.17 9.90 -15.65
CA LEU A 200 2.78 10.55 -16.89
C LEU A 200 2.60 12.07 -16.69
N SER A 201 2.05 12.48 -15.54
CA SER A 201 1.98 13.88 -15.12
C SER A 201 3.37 14.47 -14.90
N ASP A 202 4.28 13.74 -14.26
CA ASP A 202 5.67 14.15 -14.04
C ASP A 202 6.41 14.30 -15.38
N VAL A 203 6.24 13.37 -16.31
CA VAL A 203 6.78 13.45 -17.67
C VAL A 203 6.33 14.73 -18.36
N TYR A 204 5.03 15.05 -18.30
CA TYR A 204 4.49 16.27 -18.90
C TYR A 204 4.99 17.55 -18.21
N SER A 205 5.08 17.54 -16.88
CA SER A 205 5.60 18.65 -16.08
C SER A 205 7.07 18.96 -16.40
N LEU A 206 7.92 17.92 -16.46
CA LEU A 206 9.33 18.07 -16.80
C LEU A 206 9.53 18.50 -18.25
N PHE A 207 8.69 18.05 -19.18
CA PHE A 207 8.68 18.55 -20.56
C PHE A 207 8.36 20.05 -20.61
N ASN A 208 7.31 20.50 -19.91
CA ASN A 208 6.94 21.92 -19.89
C ASN A 208 8.01 22.82 -19.28
N LYS A 209 8.76 22.30 -18.30
CA LYS A 209 9.91 22.96 -17.70
C LYS A 209 11.18 22.90 -18.57
N LYS A 210 11.14 22.22 -19.72
CA LYS A 210 12.27 21.99 -20.65
C LYS A 210 13.41 21.15 -20.05
N GLU A 211 13.14 20.42 -18.98
CA GLU A 211 14.10 19.50 -18.33
C GLU A 211 14.15 18.15 -19.04
N LEU A 212 12.98 17.67 -19.51
CA LEU A 212 12.85 16.42 -20.26
C LEU A 212 12.61 16.74 -21.74
N ILE A 213 13.53 16.34 -22.62
CA ILE A 213 13.55 16.77 -24.02
C ILE A 213 12.96 15.70 -24.95
N HIS A 214 11.92 16.07 -25.71
CA HIS A 214 11.35 15.24 -26.78
C HIS A 214 12.38 15.03 -27.91
N GLY A 215 12.56 13.79 -28.36
CA GLY A 215 13.59 13.43 -29.35
C GLY A 215 14.98 13.17 -28.76
N ARG A 216 15.17 13.29 -27.44
CA ARG A 216 16.42 12.92 -26.75
C ARG A 216 16.18 11.97 -25.58
N ASP A 217 15.15 12.25 -24.79
CA ASP A 217 14.88 11.56 -23.52
C ASP A 217 13.60 10.70 -23.62
N PHE A 218 12.63 11.16 -24.41
CA PHE A 218 11.42 10.43 -24.76
C PHE A 218 10.92 10.79 -26.17
N VAL A 219 10.05 9.97 -26.75
CA VAL A 219 9.29 10.26 -27.97
C VAL A 219 7.87 9.72 -27.88
N ILE A 220 6.93 10.34 -28.59
CA ILE A 220 5.58 9.80 -28.78
C ILE A 220 5.52 9.16 -30.17
N THR A 221 5.09 7.91 -30.25
CA THR A 221 5.00 7.15 -31.50
C THR A 221 3.58 6.75 -31.85
N ARG A 222 3.30 6.70 -33.16
CA ARG A 222 1.98 6.34 -33.72
C ARG A 222 0.83 7.19 -33.13
N GLY A 223 1.13 8.41 -32.68
CA GLY A 223 0.17 9.31 -32.05
C GLY A 223 -0.45 8.81 -30.73
N LYS A 224 0.09 7.75 -30.10
CA LYS A 224 -0.53 7.15 -28.90
C LYS A 224 0.38 6.38 -27.96
N TYR A 225 1.65 6.20 -28.28
CA TYR A 225 2.57 5.47 -27.41
C TYR A 225 3.71 6.35 -26.93
N LEU A 226 3.79 6.54 -25.62
CA LEU A 226 4.97 7.12 -24.97
C LEU A 226 6.10 6.09 -24.96
N ARG A 227 7.25 6.47 -25.50
CA ARG A 227 8.50 5.72 -25.46
C ARG A 227 9.51 6.54 -24.67
N ILE A 228 9.94 6.04 -23.52
CA ILE A 228 10.76 6.80 -22.59
C ILE A 228 11.94 5.97 -22.06
N ASN A 229 13.12 6.60 -22.01
CA ASN A 229 14.31 6.02 -21.41
C ASN A 229 14.29 6.29 -19.89
N LEU A 230 14.01 5.24 -19.12
CA LEU A 230 13.89 5.36 -17.66
C LEU A 230 15.18 5.77 -16.96
N THR A 231 16.36 5.43 -17.50
CA THR A 231 17.63 5.83 -16.89
C THR A 231 17.79 7.35 -16.98
N LYS A 232 17.65 7.91 -18.18
CA LYS A 232 17.70 9.36 -18.39
C LYS A 232 16.63 10.10 -17.58
N TYR A 233 15.40 9.58 -17.56
CA TYR A 233 14.32 10.13 -16.73
C TYR A 233 14.70 10.17 -15.25
N CYS A 234 15.24 9.08 -14.69
CA CYS A 234 15.65 9.03 -13.29
C CYS A 234 16.78 10.03 -13.00
N ASP A 235 17.76 10.15 -13.90
CA ASP A 235 18.88 11.06 -13.73
C ASP A 235 18.40 12.52 -13.64
N ILE A 236 17.51 12.94 -14.57
CA ILE A 236 16.88 14.27 -14.58
C ILE A 236 15.99 14.49 -13.35
N TYR A 237 15.17 13.50 -13.00
CA TYR A 237 14.29 13.60 -11.84
C TYR A 237 15.09 13.79 -10.54
N ASN A 238 16.18 13.02 -10.39
CA ASN A 238 17.01 13.02 -9.19
C ASN A 238 17.90 14.26 -9.06
N SER A 239 18.25 14.92 -10.17
CA SER A 239 18.96 16.21 -10.11
C SER A 239 18.07 17.34 -9.61
N ILE A 240 16.74 17.20 -9.72
CA ILE A 240 15.76 18.19 -9.26
C ILE A 240 15.26 17.86 -7.85
N HIS A 241 15.23 16.58 -7.46
CA HIS A 241 14.68 16.11 -6.19
C HIS A 241 15.74 15.40 -5.34
N GLU A 242 16.47 16.17 -4.54
CA GLU A 242 17.58 15.66 -3.70
C GLU A 242 17.12 14.64 -2.63
N ASN A 243 15.90 14.81 -2.13
CA ASN A 243 15.37 14.05 -0.99
C ASN A 243 14.55 12.81 -1.38
N ASN A 244 14.30 12.57 -2.67
CA ASN A 244 13.48 11.44 -3.14
C ASN A 244 14.02 10.85 -4.44
N LYS A 245 15.10 10.07 -4.35
CA LYS A 245 15.78 9.50 -5.52
C LYS A 245 15.03 8.29 -6.08
N LEU A 246 14.71 8.35 -7.37
CA LEU A 246 14.16 7.26 -8.17
C LEU A 246 15.28 6.43 -8.82
N ASN A 247 14.96 5.18 -9.12
CA ASN A 247 15.79 4.36 -10.00
C ASN A 247 14.91 3.55 -10.97
N PRO A 248 15.44 3.10 -12.12
CA PRO A 248 14.64 2.44 -13.14
C PRO A 248 13.96 1.16 -12.66
N ALA A 249 14.56 0.40 -11.73
CA ALA A 249 13.97 -0.83 -11.20
C ALA A 249 12.73 -0.55 -10.34
N LYS A 250 12.78 0.47 -9.48
CA LYS A 250 11.65 0.94 -8.68
C LYS A 250 10.50 1.42 -9.55
N ILE A 251 10.80 2.22 -10.59
CA ILE A 251 9.78 2.69 -11.54
C ILE A 251 9.10 1.51 -12.25
N LYS A 252 9.89 0.54 -12.75
CA LYS A 252 9.33 -0.65 -13.41
C LYS A 252 8.42 -1.45 -12.50
N LEU A 253 8.79 -1.62 -11.23
CA LEU A 253 7.96 -2.31 -10.25
C LEU A 253 6.65 -1.55 -9.98
N LYS A 254 6.72 -0.23 -9.80
CA LYS A 254 5.54 0.62 -9.57
C LYS A 254 4.62 0.70 -10.80
N LEU A 255 5.16 0.60 -12.02
CA LEU A 255 4.42 0.56 -13.29
C LEU A 255 3.94 -0.83 -13.71
N ALA A 256 4.36 -1.92 -13.05
CA ALA A 256 4.12 -3.30 -13.52
C ALA A 256 2.65 -3.69 -13.61
N ASN A 257 1.78 -3.04 -12.83
CA ASN A 257 0.37 -3.35 -12.77
C ASN A 257 -0.50 -2.35 -13.56
N ASP A 258 0.09 -1.32 -14.18
CA ASP A 258 -0.67 -0.36 -14.99
C ASP A 258 -1.03 -0.99 -16.35
N LYS A 259 -2.32 -1.08 -16.64
CA LYS A 259 -2.88 -1.69 -17.86
C LYS A 259 -2.41 -1.01 -19.15
N ARG A 260 -2.00 0.25 -19.09
CA ARG A 260 -1.46 1.03 -20.21
C ARG A 260 -0.03 0.65 -20.55
N VAL A 261 0.69 -0.01 -19.64
CA VAL A 261 2.09 -0.36 -19.85
C VAL A 261 2.21 -1.56 -20.78
N ILE A 262 2.41 -1.26 -22.07
CA ILE A 262 2.53 -2.26 -23.13
C ILE A 262 3.83 -3.08 -23.00
N SER A 263 4.92 -2.46 -22.54
CA SER A 263 6.19 -3.18 -22.30
C SER A 263 7.11 -2.46 -21.32
N LEU A 264 7.49 -3.16 -20.26
CA LEU A 264 8.59 -2.79 -19.36
C LEU A 264 9.97 -3.30 -19.81
N LYS A 265 10.00 -4.18 -20.83
CA LYS A 265 11.24 -4.62 -21.45
C LYS A 265 11.79 -3.47 -22.27
N ALA A 266 12.96 -2.99 -21.89
CA ALA A 266 13.60 -1.85 -22.53
C ALA A 266 14.17 -2.30 -23.87
N THR A 267 13.62 -1.76 -24.95
CA THR A 267 14.04 -2.04 -26.33
C THR A 267 14.83 -0.86 -26.87
N ASP A 268 15.91 -1.11 -27.60
CA ASP A 268 16.68 -0.04 -28.23
C ASP A 268 15.82 0.74 -29.24
N MET A 269 15.90 2.07 -29.16
CA MET A 269 15.15 2.99 -30.00
C MET A 269 15.98 4.25 -30.24
N LYS A 270 16.45 4.46 -31.48
CA LYS A 270 17.08 5.73 -31.84
C LYS A 270 16.01 6.83 -31.90
N PRO A 271 16.30 8.06 -31.45
CA PRO A 271 17.55 8.54 -30.83
C PRO A 271 17.67 8.33 -29.30
N ILE A 272 16.62 7.87 -28.63
CA ILE A 272 16.52 7.93 -27.15
C ILE A 272 17.24 6.79 -26.39
N GLY A 273 17.63 5.72 -27.08
CA GLY A 273 18.26 4.52 -26.51
C GLY A 273 17.24 3.49 -26.01
N LYS A 274 17.58 2.77 -24.93
CA LYS A 274 16.71 1.73 -24.34
C LYS A 274 15.46 2.33 -23.69
N ALA A 275 14.29 2.07 -24.30
CA ALA A 275 13.03 2.68 -23.89
C ALA A 275 11.95 1.64 -23.55
N ILE A 276 11.14 1.96 -22.53
CA ILE A 276 9.89 1.25 -22.23
C ILE A 276 8.74 1.76 -23.12
N LYS A 277 7.56 1.12 -23.08
CA LYS A 277 6.40 1.51 -23.88
C LYS A 277 5.14 1.62 -23.01
N ILE A 278 4.47 2.76 -23.09
CA ILE A 278 3.21 3.04 -22.38
C ILE A 278 2.18 3.57 -23.38
N ASP A 279 0.95 3.08 -23.33
CA ASP A 279 -0.20 3.58 -24.08
C ASP A 279 -0.74 4.86 -23.43
N ILE A 280 -0.84 5.92 -24.22
CA ILE A 280 -1.33 7.24 -23.82
C ILE A 280 -2.48 7.70 -24.72
N SER A 281 -3.14 6.77 -25.43
CA SER A 281 -4.25 7.07 -26.36
C SER A 281 -5.39 7.86 -25.72
N GLU A 282 -5.64 7.66 -24.42
CA GLU A 282 -6.68 8.35 -23.66
C GLU A 282 -6.13 9.53 -22.82
N ASN A 283 -4.85 9.91 -22.97
CA ASN A 283 -4.23 10.98 -22.20
C ASN A 283 -4.01 12.24 -23.06
N GLU A 284 -5.07 13.06 -23.19
CA GLU A 284 -5.07 14.28 -24.01
C GLU A 284 -3.94 15.26 -23.63
N THR A 285 -3.64 15.38 -22.33
CA THR A 285 -2.59 16.26 -21.82
C THR A 285 -1.21 15.90 -22.35
N LEU A 286 -0.85 14.61 -22.35
CA LEU A 286 0.42 14.17 -22.92
C LEU A 286 0.42 14.23 -24.45
N LEU A 287 -0.72 13.98 -25.10
CA LEU A 287 -0.84 14.08 -26.54
C LEU A 287 -0.66 15.53 -27.03
N ASP A 288 -0.96 16.54 -26.21
CA ASP A 288 -0.70 17.95 -26.52
C ASP A 288 0.79 18.26 -26.76
N ILE A 289 1.71 17.43 -26.27
CA ILE A 289 3.14 17.53 -26.59
C ILE A 289 3.35 17.52 -28.10
N LEU A 290 2.62 16.67 -28.84
CA LEU A 290 2.76 16.59 -30.30
C LEU A 290 2.43 17.93 -30.96
N ASN A 291 1.40 18.65 -30.50
CA ASN A 291 1.01 19.96 -31.03
C ASN A 291 2.02 21.07 -30.73
N ARG A 292 2.79 20.92 -29.65
CA ARG A 292 3.82 21.88 -29.22
C ARG A 292 5.15 21.66 -29.93
N VAL A 293 5.43 20.42 -30.32
CA VAL A 293 6.69 20.04 -30.96
C VAL A 293 6.60 20.19 -32.50
N THR A 294 5.44 19.92 -33.11
CA THR A 294 5.22 20.06 -34.58
C THR A 294 5.22 21.50 -35.10
N LYS A 295 5.28 22.52 -34.23
CA LYS A 295 5.39 23.93 -34.63
C LYS A 295 6.81 24.42 -34.93
N THR A 296 7.78 23.52 -34.97
CA THR A 296 9.19 23.86 -35.26
C THR A 296 9.58 23.22 -36.60
N PRO A 297 9.95 24.01 -37.63
CA PRO A 297 10.16 23.52 -39.00
C PRO A 297 11.30 22.49 -39.15
N GLU A 298 12.10 22.25 -38.12
CA GLU A 298 13.20 21.28 -38.10
C GLU A 298 12.76 19.83 -37.85
N ILE A 299 11.47 19.56 -37.54
CA ILE A 299 10.99 18.22 -37.12
C ILE A 299 10.19 17.49 -38.20
N GLU A 300 9.75 18.18 -39.28
CA GLU A 300 9.08 17.53 -40.42
C GLU A 300 9.98 16.52 -41.15
N GLU A 301 11.30 16.72 -41.18
CA GLU A 301 12.23 15.74 -41.76
C GLU A 301 12.32 14.45 -40.93
N VAL A 302 12.28 14.56 -39.60
CA VAL A 302 12.41 13.38 -38.70
C VAL A 302 11.11 12.57 -38.64
N LEU A 303 9.94 13.22 -38.75
CA LEU A 303 8.66 12.52 -38.76
C LEU A 303 8.39 11.74 -40.06
N ASN A 304 8.98 12.16 -41.18
CA ASN A 304 8.84 11.46 -42.45
C ASN A 304 9.69 10.17 -42.52
N GLU A 305 10.84 10.11 -41.84
CA GLU A 305 11.66 8.89 -41.76
C GLU A 305 11.11 7.81 -40.80
N ILE A 306 10.23 8.19 -39.85
CA ILE A 306 9.68 7.25 -38.85
C ILE A 306 8.36 6.60 -39.31
N ASN A 307 7.69 7.21 -40.29
CA ASN A 307 6.40 6.74 -40.81
C ASN A 307 6.52 5.93 -42.12
N SER A 308 7.72 5.75 -42.67
CA SER A 308 8.08 4.78 -43.72
C SER A 308 8.54 3.46 -43.12
#